data_AF-A0A1V1T939-F1
#
_entry.id   AF-A0A1V1T939-F1
#
_cell.length_a   1.000
_cell.length_b   1.000
_cell.length_c   1.000
_cell.angle_alpha   90.00
_cell.angle_beta   90.00
_cell.angle_gamma   90.00
#
_symmetry.space_group_name_H-M   'P 1'
#
loop_
_entity.id
_entity.type
_entity.pdbx_description
1 polymer ?
#
loop_
_entity_poly.entity_id
_entity_poly.type
_entity_poly.pdbx_seq_one_letter_code
_entity_poly.pdbx_strand_id
1 'polypeptide(L)'
;MPKSISTDSELSSPQELLNDSDSTDKRRVSEITLLDVQQGKRWVDTLTREEEAFELNRERLVERREAINEELTALQSRLVRERNAIESKLDALRKRRKDAKENLRVAEKAFKTGRTEAKISDELWSLYEKFCAAAFLKPDPNEEVLVLDNIPREEFKDMFINYDPEFADARRMGLFGMGGHWRCDRITTHSPSGRPFKYTSEFKKLKYTTRSLKRWDERFPKLYASAIEAAKNGSTAALEMLVALPDADDSGASGKLFEFAYVEPLDPNLKQEGRWEFRACHDLYRPMKSEERRESIIQRYDLSFMVTE
;
A
#
# COMPACT_ATOMS: atom_id res chain seq x y z
N MET A 1 23.59 22.70 -2.92
CA MET A 1 24.84 23.45 -2.71
C MET A 1 25.72 22.64 -1.77
N PRO A 2 26.81 22.00 -2.23
CA PRO A 2 27.71 21.31 -1.33
C PRO A 2 28.75 22.30 -0.77
N LYS A 3 28.91 22.28 0.55
CA LYS A 3 29.96 22.99 1.28
C LYS A 3 31.30 22.32 1.00
N SER A 4 32.19 23.07 0.37
CA SER A 4 33.62 22.81 0.30
C SER A 4 34.24 22.91 1.70
N ILE A 5 34.83 21.82 2.17
CA ILE A 5 35.70 21.84 3.35
C ILE A 5 37.13 21.78 2.81
N SER A 6 37.80 22.94 2.89
CA SER A 6 39.23 23.08 2.81
C SER A 6 39.82 22.66 4.15
N THR A 7 40.86 21.83 4.13
CA THR A 7 41.79 21.68 5.26
C THR A 7 43.20 21.65 4.69
N ASP A 8 43.79 22.84 4.68
CA ASP A 8 45.23 23.04 4.69
C ASP A 8 45.81 22.45 5.98
N SER A 9 46.89 21.68 5.85
CA SER A 9 47.76 21.35 6.99
C SER A 9 49.19 21.43 6.52
N GLU A 10 49.76 22.60 6.81
CA GLU A 10 51.18 22.92 6.84
C GLU A 10 51.88 21.98 7.83
N LEU A 11 52.86 21.22 7.36
CA LEU A 11 53.82 20.51 8.22
C LEU A 11 55.24 20.89 7.80
N SER A 12 55.68 21.96 8.45
CA SER A 12 57.02 22.29 8.95
C SER A 12 58.18 21.40 8.49
N SER A 13 59.11 22.02 7.75
CA SER A 13 60.44 21.50 7.45
C SER A 13 61.39 21.72 8.65
N PRO A 14 62.20 20.74 9.08
CA PRO A 14 63.30 20.99 9.99
C PRO A 14 64.52 21.53 9.23
N GLN A 15 65.02 22.69 9.67
CA GLN A 15 66.33 23.24 9.27
C GLN A 15 67.44 22.49 10.02
N GLU A 16 68.37 21.87 9.28
CA GLU A 16 69.64 21.41 9.84
C GLU A 16 70.65 22.56 9.88
N LEU A 17 71.04 22.91 11.10
CA LEU A 17 72.14 23.82 11.43
C LEU A 17 73.46 23.08 11.30
N LEU A 18 74.30 23.54 10.38
CA LEU A 18 75.75 23.37 10.43
C LEU A 18 76.29 23.93 11.74
N ASN A 19 77.08 23.13 12.46
CA ASN A 19 78.07 23.65 13.40
C ASN A 19 79.32 22.76 13.39
N ASP A 20 80.40 23.36 12.94
CA ASP A 20 81.77 22.92 13.15
C ASP A 20 82.10 22.81 14.65
N SER A 21 82.81 21.76 15.03
CA SER A 21 83.83 21.89 16.07
C SER A 21 84.94 20.85 15.87
N ASP A 22 86.09 21.42 15.55
CA ASP A 22 87.42 20.86 15.51
C ASP A 22 87.81 20.32 16.90
N SER A 23 88.36 19.10 16.94
CA SER A 23 88.93 18.50 18.14
C SER A 23 89.90 17.40 17.74
N THR A 24 91.14 17.81 17.51
CA THR A 24 92.33 16.96 17.53
C THR A 24 92.34 16.07 18.76
N ASP A 25 92.24 14.75 18.58
CA ASP A 25 92.57 13.81 19.65
C ASP A 25 93.55 12.73 19.19
N LYS A 26 94.48 12.45 20.10
CA LYS A 26 95.77 11.82 19.86
C LYS A 26 95.62 10.31 19.69
N ARG A 27 96.22 9.77 18.63
CA ARG A 27 96.43 8.33 18.39
C ARG A 27 97.16 7.68 19.57
N ARG A 28 96.41 6.97 20.42
CA ARG A 28 96.89 5.77 21.12
C ARG A 28 96.44 4.58 20.27
N VAL A 29 97.38 3.95 19.57
CA VAL A 29 97.16 2.64 18.97
C VAL A 29 97.24 1.62 20.10
N SER A 30 96.10 1.33 20.72
CA SER A 30 95.95 0.18 21.60
C SER A 30 96.06 -1.09 20.76
N GLU A 31 96.90 -2.04 21.19
CA GLU A 31 96.94 -3.39 20.64
C GLU A 31 95.52 -4.00 20.74
N ILE A 32 94.89 -4.20 19.58
CA ILE A 32 93.61 -4.92 19.47
C ILE A 32 93.86 -6.33 19.98
N THR A 33 93.22 -6.66 21.09
CA THR A 33 93.34 -7.99 21.69
C THR A 33 92.50 -8.99 20.89
N LEU A 34 92.84 -10.28 20.94
CA LEU A 34 92.04 -11.35 20.32
C LEU A 34 90.57 -11.33 20.80
N LEU A 35 90.33 -10.85 22.02
CA LEU A 35 89.01 -10.63 22.60
C LEU A 35 88.21 -9.54 21.86
N ASP A 36 88.85 -8.46 21.43
CA ASP A 36 88.21 -7.37 20.67
C ASP A 36 87.77 -7.86 19.27
N VAL A 37 88.58 -8.71 18.63
CA VAL A 37 88.23 -9.35 17.35
C VAL A 37 87.05 -10.32 17.52
N GLN A 38 87.02 -11.10 18.60
CA GLN A 38 85.90 -12.01 18.90
C GLN A 38 84.61 -11.25 19.24
N GLN A 39 84.70 -10.13 19.96
CA GLN A 39 83.56 -9.26 20.24
C GLN A 39 83.04 -8.59 18.96
N GLY A 40 83.94 -8.09 18.10
CA GLY A 40 83.59 -7.54 16.79
C GLY A 40 82.85 -8.56 15.92
N LYS A 41 83.30 -9.83 15.89
CA LYS A 41 82.61 -10.89 15.14
C LYS A 41 81.20 -11.16 15.66
N ARG A 42 81.01 -11.23 16.98
CA ARG A 42 79.66 -11.38 17.58
C ARG A 42 78.74 -10.21 17.28
N TRP A 43 79.28 -8.99 17.27
CA TRP A 43 78.53 -7.79 16.88
C TRP A 43 78.09 -7.85 15.42
N VAL A 44 78.98 -8.23 14.50
CA VAL A 44 78.64 -8.41 13.07
C VAL A 44 77.56 -9.49 12.91
N ASP A 45 77.70 -10.66 13.54
CA ASP A 45 76.70 -11.73 13.45
C ASP A 45 75.33 -11.31 14.02
N THR A 46 75.31 -10.43 15.04
CA THR A 46 74.07 -9.89 15.62
C THR A 46 73.43 -8.89 14.67
N LEU A 47 74.21 -7.97 14.11
CA LEU A 47 73.73 -6.99 13.13
C LEU A 47 73.18 -7.67 11.87
N THR A 48 73.84 -8.71 11.37
CA THR A 48 73.35 -9.47 10.20
C THR A 48 72.00 -10.13 10.49
N ARG A 49 71.81 -10.72 11.67
CA ARG A 49 70.50 -11.30 12.04
C ARG A 49 69.42 -10.24 12.24
N GLU A 50 69.77 -9.10 12.79
CA GLU A 50 68.85 -7.97 12.94
C GLU A 50 68.44 -7.40 11.57
N GLU A 51 69.37 -7.31 10.63
CA GLU A 51 69.12 -6.90 9.24
C GLU A 51 68.22 -7.90 8.50
N GLU A 52 68.51 -9.21 8.60
CA GLU A 52 67.66 -10.27 8.05
C GLU A 52 66.23 -10.24 8.64
N ALA A 53 66.11 -10.04 9.97
CA ALA A 53 64.82 -9.92 10.63
C ALA A 53 64.07 -8.65 10.21
N PHE A 54 64.79 -7.55 9.99
CA PHE A 54 64.23 -6.29 9.51
C PHE A 54 63.69 -6.43 8.08
N GLU A 55 64.46 -7.01 7.15
CA GLU A 55 64.01 -7.22 5.77
C GLU A 55 62.82 -8.18 5.71
N LEU A 56 62.82 -9.27 6.49
CA LEU A 56 61.65 -10.16 6.58
C LEU A 56 60.40 -9.42 7.11
N ASN A 57 60.55 -8.55 8.10
CA ASN A 57 59.44 -7.75 8.61
C ASN A 57 58.95 -6.74 7.58
N ARG A 58 59.87 -6.14 6.82
CA ARG A 58 59.54 -5.22 5.71
C ARG A 58 58.76 -5.94 4.61
N GLU A 59 59.17 -7.12 4.18
CA GLU A 59 58.46 -7.93 3.19
C GLU A 59 57.02 -8.24 3.67
N ARG A 60 56.87 -8.70 4.91
CA ARG A 60 55.54 -8.95 5.51
C ARG A 60 54.65 -7.71 5.55
N LEU A 61 55.22 -6.54 5.81
CA LEU A 61 54.47 -5.28 5.80
C LEU A 61 54.04 -4.88 4.38
N VAL A 62 54.89 -5.13 3.38
CA VAL A 62 54.56 -4.89 1.96
C VAL A 62 53.43 -5.82 1.53
N GLU A 63 53.53 -7.13 1.79
CA GLU A 63 52.48 -8.11 1.47
C GLU A 63 51.16 -7.75 2.15
N ARG A 64 51.19 -7.37 3.43
CA ARG A 64 49.99 -6.96 4.16
C ARG A 64 49.37 -5.70 3.55
N ARG A 65 50.17 -4.73 3.12
CA ARG A 65 49.69 -3.52 2.48
C ARG A 65 49.03 -3.83 1.13
N GLU A 66 49.62 -4.73 0.34
CA GLU A 66 49.07 -5.16 -0.93
C GLU A 66 47.73 -5.88 -0.74
N ALA A 67 47.64 -6.81 0.21
CA ALA A 67 46.39 -7.49 0.55
C ALA A 67 45.28 -6.50 0.96
N ILE A 68 45.61 -5.50 1.80
CA ILE A 68 44.64 -4.45 2.19
C ILE A 68 44.19 -3.63 0.97
N ASN A 69 45.10 -3.30 0.05
CA ASN A 69 44.75 -2.56 -1.16
C ASN A 69 43.84 -3.37 -2.11
N GLU A 70 44.08 -4.68 -2.23
CA GLU A 70 43.23 -5.58 -2.99
C GLU A 70 41.83 -5.68 -2.37
N GLU A 71 41.73 -5.86 -1.05
CA GLU A 71 40.46 -5.86 -0.33
C GLU A 71 39.70 -4.54 -0.50
N LEU A 72 40.39 -3.41 -0.39
CA LEU A 72 39.80 -2.08 -0.58
C LEU A 72 39.28 -1.90 -2.01
N THR A 73 40.02 -2.36 -3.01
CA THR A 73 39.60 -2.32 -4.43
C THR A 73 38.37 -3.20 -4.68
N ALA A 74 38.34 -4.39 -4.06
CA ALA A 74 37.20 -5.30 -4.14
C ALA A 74 35.95 -4.72 -3.47
N LEU A 75 36.10 -4.11 -2.29
CA LEU A 75 35.02 -3.43 -1.57
C LEU A 75 34.48 -2.24 -2.37
N GLN A 76 35.35 -1.40 -2.93
CA GLN A 76 34.93 -0.29 -3.79
C GLN A 76 34.14 -0.78 -5.00
N SER A 77 34.63 -1.82 -5.68
CA SER A 77 33.94 -2.44 -6.82
C SER A 77 32.56 -2.96 -6.43
N ARG A 78 32.43 -3.59 -5.26
CA ARG A 78 31.16 -4.08 -4.73
C ARG A 78 30.19 -2.93 -4.44
N LEU A 79 30.64 -1.87 -3.76
CA LEU A 79 29.81 -0.71 -3.45
C LEU A 79 29.31 0.00 -4.70
N VAL A 80 30.13 0.11 -5.75
CA VAL A 80 29.71 0.67 -7.04
C VAL A 80 28.60 -0.19 -7.68
N ARG A 81 28.73 -1.53 -7.64
CA ARG A 81 27.69 -2.44 -8.17
C ARG A 81 26.39 -2.31 -7.37
N GLU A 82 26.47 -2.30 -6.05
CA GLU A 82 25.29 -2.15 -5.17
C GLU A 82 24.60 -0.80 -5.38
N ARG A 83 25.37 0.29 -5.48
CA ARG A 83 24.86 1.62 -5.82
C ARG A 83 24.13 1.62 -7.15
N ASN A 84 24.74 1.09 -8.21
CA ASN A 84 24.13 1.03 -9.54
C ASN A 84 22.85 0.19 -9.54
N ALA A 85 22.81 -0.90 -8.78
CA ALA A 85 21.61 -1.74 -8.63
C ALA A 85 20.47 -0.98 -7.91
N ILE A 86 20.80 -0.18 -6.89
CA ILE A 86 19.82 0.67 -6.19
C ILE A 86 19.32 1.78 -7.12
N GLU A 87 20.20 2.47 -7.84
CA GLU A 87 19.84 3.52 -8.80
C GLU A 87 18.90 2.98 -9.89
N SER A 88 19.20 1.81 -10.45
CA SER A 88 18.32 1.13 -11.42
C SER A 88 16.93 0.82 -10.85
N LYS A 89 16.84 0.32 -9.61
CA LYS A 89 15.55 0.09 -8.93
C LYS A 89 14.78 1.39 -8.71
N LEU A 90 15.45 2.47 -8.33
CA LEU A 90 14.83 3.78 -8.14
C LEU A 90 14.25 4.32 -9.44
N ASP A 91 14.96 4.20 -10.55
CA ASP A 91 14.47 4.65 -11.86
C ASP A 91 13.29 3.82 -12.35
N ALA A 92 13.31 2.49 -12.14
CA ALA A 92 12.16 1.64 -12.40
C ALA A 92 10.93 2.05 -11.58
N LEU A 93 11.09 2.36 -10.29
CA LEU A 93 10.01 2.84 -9.42
C LEU A 93 9.50 4.22 -9.86
N ARG A 94 10.38 5.15 -10.24
CA ARG A 94 9.99 6.47 -10.77
C ARG A 94 9.17 6.34 -12.05
N LYS A 95 9.58 5.46 -12.96
CA LYS A 95 8.83 5.16 -14.19
C LYS A 95 7.45 4.60 -13.85
N ARG A 96 7.38 3.55 -13.01
CA ARG A 96 6.09 2.97 -12.56
C ARG A 96 5.17 3.99 -11.92
N ARG A 97 5.70 4.88 -11.06
CA ARG A 97 4.93 5.96 -10.45
C ARG A 97 4.38 6.94 -11.48
N LYS A 98 5.17 7.31 -12.49
CA LYS A 98 4.75 8.18 -13.58
C LYS A 98 3.62 7.55 -14.39
N ASP A 99 3.80 6.28 -14.77
CA ASP A 99 2.82 5.52 -15.55
C ASP A 99 1.50 5.37 -14.75
N ALA A 100 1.58 5.01 -13.46
CA ALA A 100 0.41 4.92 -12.59
C ALA A 100 -0.33 6.27 -12.45
N LYS A 101 0.39 7.39 -12.37
CA LYS A 101 -0.21 8.73 -12.30
C LYS A 101 -0.95 9.08 -13.59
N GLU A 102 -0.39 8.76 -14.75
CA GLU A 102 -1.06 9.01 -16.02
C GLU A 102 -2.29 8.11 -16.19
N ASN A 103 -2.17 6.82 -15.85
CA ASN A 103 -3.30 5.90 -15.87
C ASN A 103 -4.44 6.37 -14.95
N LEU A 104 -4.11 6.86 -13.75
CA LEU A 104 -5.11 7.44 -12.83
C LEU A 104 -5.79 8.65 -13.47
N ARG A 105 -5.03 9.57 -14.09
CA ARG A 105 -5.59 10.75 -14.75
C ARG A 105 -6.53 10.38 -15.91
N VAL A 106 -6.14 9.38 -16.71
CA VAL A 106 -6.97 8.86 -17.81
C VAL A 106 -8.26 8.25 -17.26
N ALA A 107 -8.15 7.44 -16.21
CA ALA A 107 -9.30 6.82 -15.55
C ALA A 107 -10.25 7.87 -14.93
N GLU A 108 -9.73 8.89 -14.23
CA GLU A 108 -10.52 9.99 -13.68
C GLU A 108 -11.27 10.76 -14.77
N LYS A 109 -10.60 11.05 -15.90
CA LYS A 109 -11.24 11.71 -17.05
C LYS A 109 -12.33 10.84 -17.66
N ALA A 110 -12.06 9.55 -17.87
CA ALA A 110 -13.04 8.60 -18.42
C ALA A 110 -14.26 8.47 -17.48
N PHE A 111 -14.01 8.36 -16.18
CA PHE A 111 -15.06 8.31 -15.15
C PHE A 111 -15.94 9.57 -15.15
N LYS A 112 -15.33 10.76 -15.17
CA LYS A 112 -16.07 12.04 -15.22
C LYS A 112 -16.89 12.16 -16.51
N THR A 113 -16.33 11.71 -17.64
CA THR A 113 -17.03 11.69 -18.93
C THR A 113 -18.22 10.75 -18.89
N GLY A 114 -18.04 9.49 -18.46
CA GLY A 114 -19.11 8.51 -18.33
C GLY A 114 -20.20 8.95 -17.35
N ARG A 115 -19.84 9.64 -16.25
CA ARG A 115 -20.82 10.24 -15.35
C ARG A 115 -21.67 11.33 -16.02
N THR A 116 -21.04 12.18 -16.83
CA THR A 116 -21.74 13.25 -17.56
C THR A 116 -22.65 12.65 -18.63
N GLU A 117 -22.21 11.62 -19.34
CA GLU A 117 -23.02 10.85 -20.30
C GLU A 117 -24.21 10.16 -19.61
N ALA A 118 -24.00 9.64 -18.41
CA ALA A 118 -25.06 9.09 -17.55
C ALA A 118 -25.97 10.18 -16.92
N LYS A 119 -25.74 11.46 -17.22
CA LYS A 119 -26.47 12.62 -16.68
C LYS A 119 -26.42 12.71 -15.14
N ILE A 120 -25.31 12.28 -14.53
CA ILE A 120 -25.07 12.38 -13.08
C ILE A 120 -24.18 13.59 -12.77
N SER A 121 -24.75 14.58 -12.08
CA SER A 121 -24.02 15.78 -11.67
C SER A 121 -22.91 15.47 -10.65
N ASP A 122 -21.90 16.34 -10.57
CA ASP A 122 -20.83 16.27 -9.54
C ASP A 122 -21.41 16.35 -8.13
N GLU A 123 -22.47 17.12 -7.93
CA GLU A 123 -23.16 17.24 -6.65
C GLU A 123 -23.87 15.93 -6.26
N LEU A 124 -24.67 15.36 -7.16
CA LEU A 124 -25.39 14.10 -6.91
C LEU A 124 -24.41 12.96 -6.59
N TRP A 125 -23.33 12.85 -7.36
CA TRP A 125 -22.29 11.86 -7.10
C TRP A 125 -21.63 12.04 -5.73
N SER A 126 -21.28 13.28 -5.36
CA SER A 126 -20.69 13.57 -4.06
C SER A 126 -21.65 13.24 -2.89
N LEU A 127 -22.95 13.49 -3.05
CA LEU A 127 -23.96 13.10 -2.08
C LEU A 127 -24.06 11.58 -1.92
N TYR A 128 -23.98 10.85 -3.03
CA TYR A 128 -23.98 9.40 -3.04
C TYR A 128 -22.72 8.82 -2.37
N GLU A 129 -21.53 9.34 -2.67
CA GLU A 129 -20.29 8.93 -2.01
C GLU A 129 -20.34 9.19 -0.50
N LYS A 130 -20.90 10.32 -0.07
CA LYS A 130 -21.10 10.63 1.36
C LYS A 130 -22.04 9.64 2.04
N PHE A 131 -23.10 9.20 1.35
CA PHE A 131 -23.97 8.15 1.84
C PHE A 131 -23.21 6.83 2.00
N CYS A 132 -22.48 6.41 0.96
CA CYS A 132 -21.72 5.14 0.97
C CYS A 132 -20.62 5.12 2.06
N ALA A 133 -20.00 6.27 2.33
CA ALA A 133 -18.97 6.41 3.36
C ALA A 133 -19.53 6.70 4.76
N ALA A 134 -20.85 6.76 4.92
CA ALA A 134 -21.47 7.18 6.17
C ALA A 134 -21.17 6.20 7.32
N ALA A 135 -20.95 6.75 8.51
CA ALA A 135 -20.56 5.96 9.67
C ALA A 135 -21.60 4.91 10.09
N PHE A 136 -22.89 5.11 9.79
CA PHE A 136 -23.94 4.15 10.13
C PHE A 136 -23.86 2.86 9.28
N LEU A 137 -23.13 2.86 8.15
CA LEU A 137 -22.85 1.69 7.32
C LEU A 137 -21.57 0.95 7.75
N LYS A 138 -20.90 1.42 8.80
CA LYS A 138 -19.76 0.70 9.38
C LYS A 138 -20.28 -0.34 10.39
N PRO A 139 -19.79 -1.59 10.31
CA PRO A 139 -20.19 -2.63 11.24
C PRO A 139 -19.78 -2.26 12.67
N ASP A 140 -20.51 -2.75 13.66
CA ASP A 140 -20.03 -2.66 15.05
C ASP A 140 -18.77 -3.53 15.18
N PRO A 141 -17.63 -2.97 15.64
CA PRO A 141 -16.37 -3.73 15.74
C PRO A 141 -16.45 -4.91 16.72
N ASN A 142 -17.46 -4.95 17.61
CA ASN A 142 -17.64 -6.02 18.58
C ASN A 142 -18.70 -7.04 18.16
N GLU A 143 -19.34 -6.87 17.00
CA GLU A 143 -20.34 -7.83 16.54
C GLU A 143 -19.66 -9.08 15.99
N GLU A 144 -20.23 -10.25 16.31
CA GLU A 144 -19.85 -11.50 15.67
C GLU A 144 -20.16 -11.47 14.16
N VAL A 145 -19.22 -11.96 13.36
CA VAL A 145 -19.39 -12.07 11.91
C VAL A 145 -20.08 -13.39 11.60
N LEU A 146 -21.25 -13.32 10.96
CA LEU A 146 -21.96 -14.50 10.49
C LEU A 146 -21.57 -14.76 9.03
N VAL A 147 -21.21 -16.00 8.69
CA VAL A 147 -20.62 -16.34 7.38
C VAL A 147 -21.48 -17.36 6.66
N LEU A 148 -21.80 -17.08 5.40
CA LEU A 148 -22.55 -17.97 4.52
C LEU A 148 -21.76 -18.19 3.23
N ASP A 149 -21.48 -19.46 2.93
CA ASP A 149 -20.70 -19.87 1.76
C ASP A 149 -21.60 -20.44 0.67
N ASN A 150 -21.43 -19.93 -0.55
CA ASN A 150 -22.24 -20.27 -1.72
C ASN A 150 -21.38 -20.71 -2.89
N ILE A 151 -21.94 -21.59 -3.71
CA ILE A 151 -21.36 -21.98 -5.00
C ILE A 151 -21.72 -20.88 -6.02
N PRO A 152 -20.74 -20.31 -6.73
CA PRO A 152 -21.02 -19.34 -7.78
C PRO A 152 -21.91 -19.88 -8.89
N ARG A 153 -22.91 -19.08 -9.28
CA ARG A 153 -23.66 -19.27 -10.52
C ARG A 153 -23.66 -17.96 -11.29
N GLU A 154 -23.44 -18.03 -12.60
CA GLU A 154 -23.35 -16.86 -13.49
C GLU A 154 -24.62 -15.99 -13.44
N GLU A 155 -25.78 -16.64 -13.28
CA GLU A 155 -27.09 -16.00 -13.19
C GLU A 155 -27.19 -14.97 -12.05
N PHE A 156 -26.38 -15.11 -11.00
CA PHE A 156 -26.51 -14.29 -9.79
C PHE A 156 -25.75 -12.97 -9.81
N LYS A 157 -24.90 -12.72 -10.84
CA LYS A 157 -24.18 -11.45 -11.09
C LYS A 157 -23.66 -10.75 -9.82
N ASP A 158 -23.08 -11.52 -8.90
CA ASP A 158 -22.51 -11.04 -7.64
C ASP A 158 -23.46 -10.28 -6.69
N MET A 159 -24.79 -10.40 -6.84
CA MET A 159 -25.77 -9.88 -5.86
C MET A 159 -26.32 -10.99 -4.94
N PHE A 160 -26.41 -10.74 -3.64
CA PHE A 160 -26.84 -11.72 -2.64
C PHE A 160 -28.34 -11.99 -2.74
N ILE A 161 -29.16 -10.96 -3.00
CA ILE A 161 -30.60 -11.12 -3.20
C ILE A 161 -30.94 -12.07 -4.37
N ASN A 162 -30.05 -12.22 -5.35
CA ASN A 162 -30.28 -13.16 -6.44
C ASN A 162 -30.09 -14.62 -5.98
N TYR A 163 -29.23 -14.85 -4.99
CA TYR A 163 -28.98 -16.17 -4.41
C TYR A 163 -30.10 -16.56 -3.43
N ASP A 164 -30.49 -15.65 -2.54
CA ASP A 164 -31.53 -15.88 -1.54
C ASP A 164 -32.57 -14.73 -1.54
N PRO A 165 -33.49 -14.68 -2.52
CA PRO A 165 -34.42 -13.57 -2.71
C PRO A 165 -35.37 -13.35 -1.54
N GLU A 166 -35.70 -14.41 -0.82
CA GLU A 166 -36.62 -14.36 0.33
C GLU A 166 -35.87 -14.33 1.67
N PHE A 167 -34.55 -14.30 1.64
CA PHE A 167 -33.67 -14.41 2.80
C PHE A 167 -33.93 -15.67 3.65
N ALA A 168 -34.32 -16.79 3.03
CA ALA A 168 -34.63 -18.03 3.70
C ALA A 168 -33.41 -18.64 4.41
N ASP A 169 -32.24 -18.69 3.76
CA ASP A 169 -31.01 -19.21 4.34
C ASP A 169 -30.55 -18.34 5.50
N ALA A 170 -30.56 -17.04 5.27
CA ALA A 170 -30.14 -16.10 6.28
C ALA A 170 -31.11 -16.07 7.48
N ARG A 171 -32.43 -16.21 7.27
CA ARG A 171 -33.41 -16.41 8.35
C ARG A 171 -33.15 -17.70 9.12
N ARG A 172 -32.81 -18.81 8.45
CA ARG A 172 -32.45 -20.07 9.11
C ARG A 172 -31.21 -19.95 10.00
N MET A 173 -30.27 -19.08 9.64
CA MET A 173 -29.10 -18.75 10.46
C MET A 173 -29.39 -17.76 11.59
N GLY A 174 -30.63 -17.28 11.74
CA GLY A 174 -31.01 -16.33 12.78
C GLY A 174 -30.66 -14.86 12.49
N LEU A 175 -30.19 -14.53 11.28
CA LEU A 175 -29.73 -13.18 10.93
C LEU A 175 -30.82 -12.11 11.04
N PHE A 176 -32.08 -12.47 10.81
CA PHE A 176 -33.15 -11.49 10.55
C PHE A 176 -34.32 -11.54 11.55
N GLY A 177 -34.24 -12.37 12.59
CA GLY A 177 -35.27 -12.47 13.63
C GLY A 177 -35.21 -11.42 14.75
N MET A 178 -34.14 -10.61 14.81
CA MET A 178 -33.85 -9.72 15.95
C MET A 178 -33.93 -8.22 15.63
N GLY A 179 -34.40 -7.86 14.44
CA GLY A 179 -34.44 -6.48 13.97
C GLY A 179 -33.05 -5.85 13.76
N GLY A 180 -33.04 -4.61 13.29
CA GLY A 180 -31.81 -3.84 13.05
C GLY A 180 -31.29 -3.92 11.61
N HIS A 181 -30.22 -3.18 11.35
CA HIS A 181 -29.59 -3.12 10.05
C HIS A 181 -28.30 -3.94 10.02
N TRP A 182 -28.02 -4.49 8.85
CA TRP A 182 -26.94 -5.42 8.61
C TRP A 182 -26.15 -4.98 7.40
N ARG A 183 -24.86 -5.23 7.44
CA ARG A 183 -23.95 -5.11 6.31
C ARG A 183 -23.62 -6.51 5.83
N CYS A 184 -23.80 -6.76 4.53
CA CYS A 184 -23.38 -7.97 3.85
C CYS A 184 -22.15 -7.63 3.02
N ASP A 185 -21.00 -8.12 3.43
CA ASP A 185 -19.74 -8.05 2.72
C ASP A 185 -19.59 -9.32 1.86
N ARG A 186 -19.64 -9.18 0.53
CA ARG A 186 -19.46 -10.30 -0.40
C ARG A 186 -18.02 -10.39 -0.91
N ILE A 187 -17.45 -11.58 -0.79
CA ILE A 187 -16.11 -11.93 -1.25
C ILE A 187 -16.21 -13.03 -2.30
N THR A 188 -15.57 -12.82 -3.44
CA THR A 188 -15.45 -13.83 -4.49
C THR A 188 -14.06 -14.45 -4.44
N THR A 189 -14.00 -15.78 -4.32
CA THR A 189 -12.73 -16.51 -4.40
C THR A 189 -12.54 -17.06 -5.80
N HIS A 190 -11.40 -16.75 -6.39
CA HIS A 190 -11.01 -17.17 -7.74
C HIS A 190 -10.01 -18.33 -7.68
N SER A 191 -10.16 -19.28 -8.61
CA SER A 191 -9.20 -20.36 -8.82
C SER A 191 -7.89 -19.81 -9.43
N PRO A 192 -6.79 -20.59 -9.48
CA PRO A 192 -5.57 -20.17 -10.17
C PRO A 192 -5.78 -19.80 -11.66
N SER A 193 -6.85 -20.33 -12.28
CA SER A 193 -7.25 -20.00 -13.65
C SER A 193 -8.03 -18.69 -13.79
N GLY A 194 -8.29 -17.99 -12.67
CA GLY A 194 -9.10 -16.76 -12.62
C GLY A 194 -10.62 -17.00 -12.59
N ARG A 195 -11.09 -18.26 -12.65
CA ARG A 195 -12.53 -18.57 -12.58
C ARG A 195 -13.04 -18.51 -11.13
N PRO A 196 -14.17 -17.82 -10.86
CA PRO A 196 -14.77 -17.81 -9.53
C PRO A 196 -15.26 -19.22 -9.16
N PHE A 197 -14.98 -19.68 -7.94
CA PHE A 197 -15.43 -21.00 -7.47
C PHE A 197 -16.09 -20.99 -6.09
N LYS A 198 -15.99 -19.88 -5.35
CA LYS A 198 -16.65 -19.72 -4.05
C LYS A 198 -17.10 -18.28 -3.87
N TYR A 199 -18.33 -18.08 -3.43
CA TYR A 199 -18.80 -16.81 -2.89
C TYR A 199 -18.96 -16.94 -1.38
N THR A 200 -18.38 -16.01 -0.63
CA THR A 200 -18.55 -15.92 0.81
C THR A 200 -19.26 -14.60 1.13
N SER A 201 -20.37 -14.69 1.85
CA SER A 201 -21.12 -13.56 2.36
C SER A 201 -20.89 -13.45 3.86
N GLU A 202 -20.28 -12.35 4.29
CA GLU A 202 -20.09 -12.00 5.69
C GLU A 202 -21.15 -10.99 6.12
N PHE A 203 -21.93 -11.33 7.13
CA PHE A 203 -22.96 -10.48 7.69
C PHE A 203 -22.51 -9.91 9.02
N LYS A 204 -22.57 -8.59 9.13
CA LYS A 204 -22.15 -7.83 10.30
C LYS A 204 -23.25 -6.87 10.68
N LYS A 205 -23.66 -6.88 11.95
CA LYS A 205 -24.67 -5.94 12.41
C LYS A 205 -24.11 -4.53 12.40
N LEU A 206 -24.92 -3.59 11.93
CA LEU A 206 -24.58 -2.19 11.93
C LEU A 206 -24.89 -1.60 13.30
N LYS A 207 -24.03 -0.69 13.75
CA LYS A 207 -24.23 0.08 14.98
C LYS A 207 -25.31 1.13 14.77
N TYR A 208 -26.56 0.67 14.66
CA TYR A 208 -27.68 1.56 14.44
C TYR A 208 -28.21 2.07 15.77
N THR A 209 -28.07 3.37 15.98
CA THR A 209 -28.72 4.03 17.11
C THR A 209 -30.19 4.25 16.74
N THR A 210 -31.09 3.61 17.48
CA THR A 210 -32.55 3.69 17.37
C THR A 210 -33.15 5.10 17.52
N ARG A 211 -32.32 6.15 17.56
CA ARG A 211 -32.71 7.52 17.92
C ARG A 211 -33.30 8.35 16.78
N SER A 212 -33.27 7.89 15.54
CA SER A 212 -33.97 8.61 14.45
C SER A 212 -35.00 7.72 13.78
N LEU A 213 -36.28 7.88 14.14
CA LEU A 213 -37.43 7.36 13.38
C LEU A 213 -37.65 8.12 12.05
N LYS A 214 -36.68 8.95 11.63
CA LYS A 214 -36.77 9.73 10.39
C LYS A 214 -36.75 8.81 9.19
N ARG A 215 -37.54 9.16 8.18
CA ARG A 215 -37.52 8.52 6.87
C ARG A 215 -36.16 8.74 6.19
N TRP A 216 -35.80 7.92 5.20
CA TRP A 216 -34.48 8.03 4.56
C TRP A 216 -34.34 9.33 3.74
N ASP A 217 -35.42 9.80 3.14
CA ASP A 217 -35.47 11.11 2.48
C ASP A 217 -35.23 12.26 3.45
N GLU A 218 -35.68 12.18 4.70
CA GLU A 218 -35.44 13.19 5.72
C GLU A 218 -33.99 13.18 6.24
N ARG A 219 -33.33 12.02 6.19
CA ARG A 219 -31.91 11.88 6.59
C ARG A 219 -30.97 12.36 5.50
N PHE A 220 -31.32 12.10 4.24
CA PHE A 220 -30.50 12.44 3.06
C PHE A 220 -31.32 13.22 2.02
N PRO A 221 -31.93 14.36 2.37
CA PRO A 221 -32.94 15.02 1.52
C PRO A 221 -32.39 15.45 0.17
N LYS A 222 -31.16 16.00 0.17
CA LYS A 222 -30.52 16.43 -1.07
C LYS A 222 -30.20 15.25 -1.99
N LEU A 223 -29.79 14.10 -1.44
CA LEU A 223 -29.47 12.92 -2.24
C LEU A 223 -30.71 12.41 -2.99
N TYR A 224 -31.81 12.18 -2.26
CA TYR A 224 -33.05 11.71 -2.87
C TYR A 224 -33.63 12.74 -3.84
N ALA A 225 -33.70 14.02 -3.46
CA ALA A 225 -34.22 15.07 -4.33
C ALA A 225 -33.44 15.17 -5.65
N SER A 226 -32.11 15.24 -5.59
CA SER A 226 -31.26 15.33 -6.79
C SER A 226 -31.30 14.05 -7.64
N ALA A 227 -31.38 12.86 -7.01
CA ALA A 227 -31.50 11.60 -7.73
C ALA A 227 -32.86 11.48 -8.45
N ILE A 228 -33.96 11.84 -7.78
CA ILE A 228 -35.31 11.86 -8.37
C ILE A 228 -35.36 12.87 -9.53
N GLU A 229 -34.82 14.07 -9.35
CA GLU A 229 -34.77 15.08 -10.41
C GLU A 229 -33.96 14.61 -11.63
N ALA A 230 -32.77 14.03 -11.41
CA ALA A 230 -31.95 13.48 -12.48
C ALA A 230 -32.68 12.32 -13.20
N ALA A 231 -33.37 11.45 -12.45
CA ALA A 231 -34.17 10.37 -13.03
C ALA A 231 -35.36 10.91 -13.86
N LYS A 232 -36.06 11.94 -13.39
CA LYS A 232 -37.12 12.64 -14.14
C LYS A 232 -36.61 13.23 -15.46
N ASN A 233 -35.36 13.66 -15.49
CA ASN A 233 -34.67 14.15 -16.68
C ASN A 233 -34.10 13.01 -17.57
N GLY A 234 -34.52 11.77 -17.32
CA GLY A 234 -34.16 10.58 -18.10
C GLY A 234 -32.76 10.05 -17.82
N SER A 235 -32.20 10.25 -16.62
CA SER A 235 -30.98 9.55 -16.18
C SER A 235 -31.32 8.15 -15.68
N THR A 236 -31.02 7.13 -16.47
CA THR A 236 -31.15 5.73 -16.05
C THR A 236 -30.22 5.41 -14.87
N ALA A 237 -29.02 5.99 -14.83
CA ALA A 237 -28.10 5.80 -13.71
C ALA A 237 -28.63 6.38 -12.40
N ALA A 238 -29.36 7.50 -12.43
CA ALA A 238 -29.97 8.06 -11.22
C ALA A 238 -31.15 7.20 -10.74
N LEU A 239 -31.89 6.58 -11.67
CA LEU A 239 -32.90 5.58 -11.34
C LEU A 239 -32.26 4.35 -10.67
N GLU A 240 -31.18 3.79 -11.23
CA GLU A 240 -30.47 2.68 -10.60
C GLU A 240 -29.89 3.06 -9.22
N MET A 241 -29.43 4.30 -9.06
CA MET A 241 -29.03 4.82 -7.74
C MET A 241 -30.19 4.81 -6.75
N LEU A 242 -31.39 5.24 -7.13
CA LEU A 242 -32.59 5.18 -6.28
C LEU A 242 -33.00 3.74 -5.95
N VAL A 243 -32.84 2.81 -6.91
CA VAL A 243 -33.09 1.37 -6.70
C VAL A 243 -32.10 0.79 -5.68
N ALA A 244 -30.84 1.23 -5.70
CA ALA A 244 -29.81 0.77 -4.78
C ALA A 244 -29.92 1.34 -3.36
N LEU A 245 -30.37 2.60 -3.20
CA LEU A 245 -30.54 3.25 -1.89
C LEU A 245 -31.63 2.55 -1.04
N PRO A 246 -31.84 2.88 0.24
CA PRO A 246 -33.07 2.49 0.96
C PRO A 246 -34.34 3.10 0.34
N ASP A 247 -35.52 2.61 0.69
CA ASP A 247 -36.77 3.28 0.27
C ASP A 247 -36.85 4.65 0.96
N ALA A 248 -37.13 5.70 0.20
CA ALA A 248 -37.25 7.08 0.68
C ALA A 248 -38.22 7.20 1.86
N ASP A 249 -39.37 6.53 1.78
CA ASP A 249 -40.47 6.66 2.75
C ASP A 249 -40.31 5.76 3.96
N ASP A 250 -39.33 4.86 3.95
CA ASP A 250 -39.10 3.95 5.05
C ASP A 250 -38.39 4.64 6.21
N SER A 251 -38.95 4.48 7.41
CA SER A 251 -38.36 4.93 8.68
C SER A 251 -37.16 4.09 9.13
N GLY A 252 -36.94 2.93 8.50
CA GLY A 252 -35.87 1.99 8.82
C GLY A 252 -36.22 1.00 9.93
N ALA A 253 -37.46 1.00 10.43
CA ALA A 253 -37.91 0.10 11.48
C ALA A 253 -37.89 -1.39 11.05
N SER A 254 -38.08 -1.65 9.75
CA SER A 254 -38.03 -2.99 9.16
C SER A 254 -36.60 -3.56 9.07
N GLY A 255 -35.57 -2.84 9.53
CA GLY A 255 -34.20 -3.33 9.33
C GLY A 255 -33.83 -3.41 7.85
N LYS A 256 -32.54 -3.40 7.55
CA LYS A 256 -32.05 -3.38 6.17
C LYS A 256 -30.82 -4.23 6.05
N LEU A 257 -30.65 -4.84 4.88
CA LEU A 257 -29.39 -5.43 4.47
C LEU A 257 -28.71 -4.50 3.47
N PHE A 258 -27.58 -3.93 3.87
CA PHE A 258 -26.73 -3.13 3.00
C PHE A 258 -25.65 -4.03 2.41
N GLU A 259 -25.72 -4.28 1.12
CA GLU A 259 -24.81 -5.14 0.40
C GLU A 259 -23.60 -4.36 -0.11
N PHE A 260 -22.42 -4.93 0.12
CA PHE A 260 -21.14 -4.44 -0.34
C PHE A 260 -20.40 -5.54 -1.08
N ALA A 261 -19.74 -5.17 -2.18
CA ALA A 261 -18.84 -6.08 -2.89
C ALA A 261 -17.40 -5.67 -2.65
N TYR A 262 -16.54 -6.67 -2.47
CA TYR A 262 -15.10 -6.45 -2.48
C TYR A 262 -14.62 -6.15 -3.90
N VAL A 263 -13.96 -5.01 -4.09
CA VAL A 263 -13.28 -4.67 -5.34
C VAL A 263 -11.81 -4.99 -5.17
N GLU A 264 -11.37 -6.05 -5.87
CA GLU A 264 -9.97 -6.44 -5.91
C GLU A 264 -9.12 -5.28 -6.42
N PRO A 265 -8.04 -4.91 -5.70
CA PRO A 265 -7.13 -3.89 -6.18
C PRO A 265 -6.46 -4.35 -7.49
N LEU A 266 -6.29 -3.42 -8.43
CA LEU A 266 -5.66 -3.68 -9.72
C LEU A 266 -4.20 -4.20 -9.61
N ASP A 267 -3.54 -3.97 -8.47
CA ASP A 267 -2.22 -4.54 -8.16
C ASP A 267 -2.30 -5.31 -6.83
N PRO A 268 -2.24 -6.66 -6.86
CA PRO A 268 -2.29 -7.48 -5.65
C PRO A 268 -1.06 -7.30 -4.74
N ASN A 269 0.02 -6.68 -5.22
CA ASN A 269 1.22 -6.40 -4.42
C ASN A 269 1.14 -5.07 -3.66
N LEU A 270 0.20 -4.20 -4.03
CA LEU A 270 -0.12 -3.05 -3.21
C LEU A 270 -0.94 -3.57 -2.03
N LYS A 271 -0.37 -3.51 -0.83
CA LYS A 271 -1.11 -3.66 0.45
C LYS A 271 -2.08 -2.49 0.62
N GLN A 272 -3.01 -2.31 -0.32
CA GLN A 272 -4.19 -1.52 -0.09
C GLN A 272 -5.19 -2.44 0.57
N GLU A 273 -5.70 -2.02 1.73
CA GLU A 273 -6.94 -2.55 2.27
C GLU A 273 -7.97 -2.45 1.14
N GLY A 274 -8.47 -3.60 0.67
CA GLY A 274 -9.35 -3.61 -0.49
C GLY A 274 -10.60 -2.77 -0.26
N ARG A 275 -11.16 -2.24 -1.35
CA ARG A 275 -12.27 -1.29 -1.28
C ARG A 275 -13.59 -2.06 -1.29
N TRP A 276 -14.42 -1.77 -0.31
CA TRP A 276 -15.80 -2.23 -0.28
C TRP A 276 -16.68 -1.20 -0.97
N GLU A 277 -17.36 -1.61 -2.04
CA GLU A 277 -18.30 -0.75 -2.76
C GLU A 277 -19.73 -1.11 -2.38
N PHE A 278 -20.51 -0.09 -1.98
CA PHE A 278 -21.94 -0.25 -1.75
C PHE A 278 -22.64 -0.62 -3.06
N ARG A 279 -23.43 -1.69 -3.03
CA ARG A 279 -24.13 -2.24 -4.19
C ARG A 279 -25.63 -1.96 -4.13
N ALA A 280 -26.26 -2.35 -3.02
CA ALA A 280 -27.70 -2.32 -2.88
C ALA A 280 -28.13 -2.33 -1.42
N CYS A 281 -29.37 -1.92 -1.18
CA CYS A 281 -30.05 -2.01 0.10
C CYS A 281 -31.33 -2.83 -0.08
N HIS A 282 -31.52 -3.82 0.78
CA HIS A 282 -32.67 -4.72 0.75
C HIS A 282 -33.49 -4.60 2.04
N ASP A 283 -34.81 -4.67 1.93
CA ASP A 283 -35.70 -4.77 3.09
C ASP A 283 -35.78 -6.22 3.56
N LEU A 284 -35.58 -6.45 4.86
CA LEU A 284 -35.51 -7.80 5.42
C LEU A 284 -36.89 -8.45 5.62
N TYR A 285 -37.93 -7.65 5.84
CA TYR A 285 -39.30 -8.15 6.02
C TYR A 285 -40.04 -8.26 4.70
N ARG A 286 -39.76 -7.35 3.76
CA ARG A 286 -40.32 -7.38 2.42
C ARG A 286 -39.21 -7.29 1.36
N PRO A 287 -38.43 -8.37 1.18
CA PRO A 287 -37.44 -8.44 0.12
C PRO A 287 -38.10 -8.19 -1.22
N MET A 288 -37.45 -7.41 -2.07
CA MET A 288 -37.97 -7.02 -3.38
C MET A 288 -36.82 -7.09 -4.37
N LYS A 289 -37.09 -7.63 -5.56
CA LYS A 289 -36.10 -7.68 -6.63
C LYS A 289 -35.84 -6.27 -7.17
N SER A 290 -34.68 -6.07 -7.78
CA SER A 290 -34.30 -4.76 -8.34
C SER A 290 -35.29 -4.28 -9.42
N GLU A 291 -35.87 -5.19 -10.20
CA GLU A 291 -36.86 -4.90 -11.25
C GLU A 291 -38.18 -4.39 -10.65
N GLU A 292 -38.77 -5.13 -9.72
CA GLU A 292 -39.99 -4.74 -8.99
C GLU A 292 -39.82 -3.38 -8.30
N ARG A 293 -38.62 -3.18 -7.74
CA ARG A 293 -38.27 -1.93 -7.07
C ARG A 293 -38.17 -0.77 -8.06
N ARG A 294 -37.56 -1.00 -9.22
CA ARG A 294 -37.45 -0.02 -10.31
C ARG A 294 -38.85 0.40 -10.77
N GLU A 295 -39.73 -0.56 -11.01
CA GLU A 295 -41.13 -0.31 -11.40
C GLU A 295 -41.86 0.53 -10.34
N SER A 296 -41.75 0.16 -9.07
CA SER A 296 -42.36 0.93 -7.97
C SER A 296 -41.86 2.37 -7.92
N ILE A 297 -40.57 2.61 -8.18
CA ILE A 297 -39.98 3.96 -8.17
C ILE A 297 -40.45 4.76 -9.39
N ILE A 298 -40.47 4.14 -10.57
CA ILE A 298 -41.00 4.75 -11.81
C ILE A 298 -42.44 5.21 -11.59
N GLN A 299 -43.29 4.34 -11.07
CA GLN A 299 -44.69 4.66 -10.82
C GLN A 299 -44.84 5.74 -9.74
N ARG A 300 -44.11 5.65 -8.62
CA ARG A 300 -44.24 6.57 -7.49
C ARG A 300 -43.88 8.01 -7.85
N TYR A 301 -42.86 8.19 -8.69
CA TYR A 301 -42.36 9.52 -9.04
C TYR A 301 -42.75 9.99 -10.45
N ASP A 302 -43.62 9.23 -11.13
CA ASP A 302 -44.10 9.51 -12.49
C ASP A 302 -42.93 9.72 -13.46
N LEU A 303 -42.01 8.75 -13.49
CA LEU A 303 -40.81 8.82 -14.33
C LEU A 303 -41.11 8.35 -15.75
N SER A 304 -40.54 9.03 -16.75
CA SER A 304 -40.79 8.78 -18.18
C SER A 304 -40.05 7.56 -18.77
N PHE A 305 -39.72 6.56 -17.96
CA PHE A 305 -39.07 5.34 -18.43
C PHE A 305 -40.09 4.31 -18.90
N MET A 306 -39.84 3.70 -20.06
CA MET A 306 -40.62 2.55 -20.50
C MET A 306 -40.20 1.34 -19.65
N VAL A 307 -41.16 0.71 -18.97
CA VAL A 307 -40.95 -0.61 -18.36
C VAL A 307 -40.88 -1.60 -19.52
N THR A 308 -39.69 -2.13 -19.79
CA THR A 308 -39.55 -3.24 -20.76
C THR A 308 -39.99 -4.52 -20.06
N GLU A 309 -41.12 -5.08 -20.51
CA GLU A 309 -41.60 -6.42 -20.14
C GLU A 309 -40.58 -7.52 -20.48
#